data_AF-A0A445KRT6-F1
#
_entry.id   AF-A0A445KRT6-F1
#
_cell.length_a   1.000
_cell.length_b   1.000
_cell.length_c   1.000
_cell.angle_alpha   90.00
_cell.angle_beta   90.00
_cell.angle_gamma   90.00
#
_symmetry.space_group_name_H-M   'P 1'
#
loop_
_entity.id
_entity.type
_entity.pdbx_description
1 polymer ?
#
loop_
_entity_poly.entity_id
_entity_poly.type
_entity_poly.pdbx_seq_one_letter_code
_entity_poly.pdbx_strand_id
1 'polypeptide(L)'
;MAPFLVVIAIDKSKDQIAKPKEIKEAIILELNLHRRIFLCQQKKMASQVCKAASRAARSLLSASRASHGRAVGAATAVSLSCKVPLFYGKNGSGSGSASSSSSSWISGALALPAAAYMFQDQEVRAAELERTFIAIKPDGVQRGLISEIISRFERKGYKLVGIKVVIPSKEFAQKHYHDLKERPFFDGLCDFLSSGPVIAMVWEGQGVISYGRKLIGATDPQKSEPGTIRGDLAVVVGRNIIHGSDGPETAKDEIKLWFKPEELVSFTSNAEKWVYGVN
;
A
#
# COMPACT_ATOMS: atom_id res chain seq x y z
N MET A 1 -0.46 5.27 20.55
CA MET A 1 -0.78 3.83 20.70
C MET A 1 0.07 3.24 21.81
N ALA A 2 -0.49 3.13 23.01
CA ALA A 2 -0.03 2.21 24.04
C ALA A 2 -0.76 0.87 23.80
N PRO A 3 -0.08 -0.11 23.18
CA PRO A 3 -0.20 -1.47 23.68
C PRO A 3 1.14 -2.22 23.47
N PHE A 4 2.18 -1.82 24.21
CA PHE A 4 3.33 -2.68 24.47
C PHE A 4 3.70 -2.72 25.97
N LEU A 5 3.14 -1.79 26.76
CA LEU A 5 3.36 -1.65 28.18
C LEU A 5 2.44 -2.55 29.04
N VAL A 6 2.29 -3.84 28.70
CA VAL A 6 1.64 -4.83 29.59
C VAL A 6 2.33 -6.22 29.55
N VAL A 7 3.24 -6.49 28.60
CA VAL A 7 3.76 -7.87 28.40
C VAL A 7 5.17 -8.10 28.95
N ILE A 8 5.75 -7.14 29.68
CA ILE A 8 7.00 -7.36 30.44
C ILE A 8 6.76 -7.09 31.92
N ALA A 9 5.77 -7.77 32.51
CA ALA A 9 5.62 -7.80 33.98
C ALA A 9 4.78 -8.98 34.48
N ILE A 10 4.69 -10.12 33.77
CA ILE A 10 4.11 -11.35 34.34
C ILE A 10 4.85 -12.57 33.79
N ASP A 11 6.02 -12.88 34.35
CA ASP A 11 6.51 -14.26 34.36
C ASP A 11 5.75 -15.01 35.45
N LYS A 12 4.79 -15.84 35.04
CA LYS A 12 4.10 -16.78 35.91
C LYS A 12 5.06 -17.92 36.28
N SER A 13 6.02 -17.66 37.16
CA SER A 13 6.67 -18.74 37.93
C SER A 13 7.40 -18.31 39.20
N LYS A 14 7.62 -17.02 39.48
CA LYS A 14 8.19 -16.55 40.76
C LYS A 14 7.62 -15.18 41.14
N ASP A 15 6.96 -15.10 42.30
CA ASP A 15 6.43 -13.88 42.92
C ASP A 15 7.53 -12.88 43.32
N GLN A 16 8.18 -12.24 42.36
CA GLN A 16 9.09 -11.11 42.59
C GLN A 16 8.72 -9.96 41.66
N ILE A 17 8.14 -8.90 42.23
CA ILE A 17 7.90 -7.62 41.56
C ILE A 17 9.28 -6.99 41.26
N ALA A 18 9.58 -6.75 39.98
CA ALA A 18 10.83 -6.11 39.55
C ALA A 18 11.04 -4.76 40.26
N LYS A 19 12.27 -4.48 40.70
CA LYS A 19 12.54 -3.30 41.53
C LYS A 19 12.37 -2.02 40.69
N PRO A 20 11.88 -0.90 41.26
CA PRO A 20 11.62 0.34 40.53
C PRO A 20 12.79 0.92 39.73
N LYS A 21 14.04 0.53 40.04
CA LYS A 21 15.24 0.91 39.28
C LYS A 21 15.34 0.17 37.93
N GLU A 22 15.01 -1.11 37.89
CA GLU A 22 15.10 -1.94 36.67
C GLU A 22 14.05 -1.52 35.63
N ILE A 23 12.87 -1.11 36.08
CA ILE A 23 11.80 -0.58 35.22
C ILE A 23 12.23 0.75 34.57
N LYS A 24 12.89 1.63 35.33
CA LYS A 24 13.40 2.90 34.81
C LYS A 24 14.49 2.69 33.77
N GLU A 25 15.39 1.74 33.99
CA GLU A 25 16.46 1.41 33.03
C GLU A 25 15.89 0.80 31.74
N ALA A 26 14.88 -0.07 31.83
CA ALA A 26 14.20 -0.64 30.67
C ALA A 26 13.52 0.44 29.81
N ILE A 27 12.82 1.40 30.42
CA ILE A 27 12.19 2.52 29.71
C ILE A 27 13.23 3.40 29.01
N ILE A 28 14.35 3.70 29.66
CA ILE A 28 15.43 4.51 29.08
C ILE A 28 16.07 3.80 27.88
N LEU A 29 16.27 2.47 27.96
CA LEU A 29 16.77 1.66 26.85
C LEU A 29 15.81 1.66 25.67
N GLU A 30 14.50 1.54 25.92
CA GLU A 30 13.48 1.52 24.87
C GLU A 30 13.35 2.87 24.16
N LEU A 31 13.38 3.98 24.91
CA LEU A 31 13.37 5.33 24.36
C LEU A 31 14.62 5.61 23.51
N ASN A 32 15.78 5.11 23.93
CA ASN A 32 17.01 5.23 23.16
C ASN A 32 16.99 4.37 21.87
N LEU A 33 16.36 3.20 21.90
CA LEU A 33 16.18 2.36 20.72
C LEU A 33 15.24 3.03 19.70
N HIS A 34 14.10 3.57 20.15
CA HIS A 34 13.19 4.33 19.30
C HIS A 34 13.86 5.57 18.69
N ARG A 35 14.65 6.30 19.48
CA ARG A 35 15.44 7.44 18.98
C ARG A 35 16.46 7.02 17.91
N ARG A 36 17.12 5.87 18.08
CA ARG A 36 18.07 5.32 17.09
C ARG A 36 17.36 4.89 15.81
N ILE A 37 16.20 4.24 15.90
CA ILE A 37 15.39 3.83 14.74
C ILE A 37 14.92 5.06 13.97
N PHE A 38 14.40 6.07 14.67
CA PHE A 38 13.96 7.33 14.07
C PHE A 38 15.11 8.04 13.34
N LEU A 39 16.28 8.17 13.98
CA LEU A 39 17.47 8.75 13.34
C LEU A 39 17.98 7.92 12.15
N CYS A 40 17.86 6.59 12.20
CA CYS A 40 18.20 5.70 11.09
C CYS A 40 17.25 5.87 9.90
N GLN A 41 15.95 5.99 10.15
CA GLN A 41 14.94 6.29 9.13
C GLN A 41 15.17 7.66 8.52
N GLN A 42 15.47 8.68 9.33
CA GLN A 42 15.79 10.02 8.84
C GLN A 42 17.04 10.04 7.94
N LYS A 43 18.08 9.29 8.30
CA LYS A 43 19.28 9.11 7.47
C LYS A 43 19.01 8.34 6.17
N LYS A 44 18.15 7.31 6.20
CA LYS A 44 17.72 6.58 4.99
C LYS A 44 16.92 7.48 4.05
N MET A 45 16.00 8.29 4.58
CA MET A 45 15.25 9.28 3.80
C MET A 45 16.16 10.34 3.19
N ALA A 46 17.09 10.90 3.97
CA ALA A 46 18.10 11.83 3.43
C ALA A 46 18.94 11.19 2.32
N SER A 47 19.35 9.92 2.47
CA SER A 47 20.09 9.18 1.44
C SER A 47 19.26 8.95 0.17
N GLN A 48 17.96 8.67 0.29
CA GLN A 48 17.08 8.49 -0.87
C GLN A 48 16.81 9.82 -1.59
N VAL A 49 16.61 10.91 -0.85
CA VAL A 49 16.49 12.26 -1.41
C VAL A 49 17.77 12.67 -2.12
N CYS A 50 18.95 12.44 -1.52
CA CYS A 50 20.23 12.70 -2.18
C CYS A 50 20.44 11.83 -3.43
N LYS A 51 20.02 10.57 -3.43
CA LYS A 51 20.08 9.68 -4.60
C LYS A 51 19.11 10.12 -5.71
N ALA A 52 17.92 10.60 -5.36
CA ALA A 52 16.95 11.15 -6.30
C ALA A 52 17.46 12.46 -6.94
N ALA A 53 17.98 13.38 -6.12
CA ALA A 53 18.62 14.62 -6.59
C ALA A 53 19.84 14.33 -7.49
N SER A 54 20.64 13.31 -7.17
CA SER A 54 21.78 12.90 -7.99
C SER A 54 21.36 12.24 -9.32
N ARG A 55 20.18 11.61 -9.39
CA ARG A 55 19.62 11.06 -10.64
C ARG A 55 19.07 12.18 -11.54
N ALA A 56 18.40 13.17 -10.95
CA ALA A 56 17.94 14.36 -11.66
C ALA A 56 19.12 15.18 -12.21
N ALA A 57 20.18 15.39 -11.41
CA ALA A 57 21.39 16.09 -11.86
C ALA A 57 22.13 15.33 -12.98
N ARG A 58 22.20 14.00 -12.91
CA ARG A 58 22.81 13.17 -13.98
C ARG A 58 22.00 13.15 -15.28
N SER A 59 20.67 13.21 -15.18
CA SER A 59 19.79 13.36 -16.36
C SER A 59 20.04 14.69 -17.07
N LEU A 60 20.20 15.78 -16.31
CA LEU A 60 20.52 17.12 -16.85
C LEU A 60 21.92 17.18 -17.50
N LEU A 61 22.92 16.55 -16.90
CA LEU A 61 24.28 16.48 -17.44
C LEU A 61 24.42 15.53 -18.65
N SER A 62 23.55 14.52 -18.75
CA SER A 62 23.48 13.64 -19.92
C SER A 62 22.83 14.31 -21.13
N ALA A 63 21.89 15.24 -20.90
CA ALA A 63 21.24 16.00 -21.96
C ALA A 63 22.17 17.05 -22.60
N SER A 64 23.22 17.50 -21.89
CA SER A 64 24.16 18.53 -22.38
C SER A 64 25.29 17.99 -23.26
N ARG A 65 25.41 16.66 -23.45
CA ARG A 65 26.49 16.04 -24.26
C ARG A 65 26.10 15.72 -25.70
N ALA A 66 24.85 15.95 -26.10
CA ALA A 66 24.34 15.67 -27.43
C ALA A 66 23.98 16.96 -28.19
N SER A 67 24.99 17.74 -28.60
CA SER A 67 24.98 18.55 -29.84
C SER A 67 26.18 19.51 -29.86
N HIS A 68 27.16 19.24 -30.73
CA HIS A 68 28.13 20.24 -31.16
C HIS A 68 27.45 21.19 -32.15
N GLY A 69 27.44 22.50 -31.86
CA GLY A 69 27.21 23.55 -32.86
C GLY A 69 26.14 24.59 -32.50
N ARG A 70 26.58 25.73 -31.95
CA ARG A 70 25.93 27.06 -31.86
C ARG A 70 24.41 27.12 -31.63
N ALA A 71 23.98 27.53 -30.43
CA ALA A 71 22.77 28.36 -30.28
C ALA A 71 22.69 29.06 -28.90
N VAL A 72 22.13 30.26 -28.95
CA VAL A 72 21.78 31.22 -27.90
C VAL A 72 21.06 30.56 -26.72
N GLY A 73 21.43 30.96 -25.49
CA GLY A 73 20.84 30.44 -24.26
C GLY A 73 19.35 30.75 -24.15
N ALA A 74 18.54 29.68 -24.15
CA ALA A 74 17.14 29.72 -23.77
C ALA A 74 16.97 28.91 -22.47
N ALA A 75 16.82 29.61 -21.35
CA ALA A 75 16.35 29.00 -20.10
C ALA A 75 14.87 28.63 -20.28
N THR A 76 14.59 27.34 -20.46
CA THR A 76 13.21 26.83 -20.44
C THR A 76 12.76 26.70 -18.99
N ALA A 77 12.12 27.77 -18.50
CA ALA A 77 11.27 27.70 -17.31
C ALA A 77 10.09 26.77 -17.62
N VAL A 78 9.99 25.65 -16.90
CA VAL A 78 8.77 24.83 -16.90
C VAL A 78 7.69 25.63 -16.17
N SER A 79 6.91 26.37 -16.95
CA SER A 79 5.71 27.05 -16.47
C SER A 79 4.61 26.01 -16.24
N LEU A 80 4.39 25.62 -14.99
CA LEU A 80 3.14 24.94 -14.60
C LEU A 80 2.02 25.99 -14.69
N SER A 81 1.29 25.97 -15.79
CA SER A 81 0.08 26.77 -15.98
C SER A 81 -1.04 26.25 -15.08
N CYS A 82 -1.01 26.63 -13.80
CA CYS A 82 -2.15 26.54 -12.91
C CYS A 82 -2.81 27.93 -12.87
N LYS A 83 -3.99 28.05 -13.48
CA LYS A 83 -4.87 29.22 -13.33
C LYS A 83 -5.30 29.33 -11.87
N VAL A 84 -4.71 30.27 -11.14
CA VAL A 84 -5.24 30.76 -9.86
C VAL A 84 -5.73 32.20 -10.09
N PRO A 85 -6.96 32.59 -9.67
CA PRO A 85 -7.43 33.95 -9.87
C PRO A 85 -6.65 34.90 -8.96
N LEU A 86 -5.96 35.87 -9.55
CA LEU A 86 -5.25 36.91 -8.84
C LEU A 86 -6.25 38.01 -8.45
N PHE A 87 -6.57 38.15 -7.16
CA PHE A 87 -7.30 39.31 -6.65
C PHE A 87 -6.41 40.55 -6.72
N TYR A 88 -6.79 41.52 -7.56
CA TYR A 88 -6.11 42.80 -7.72
C TYR A 88 -6.66 43.82 -6.70
N GLY A 89 -5.91 44.09 -5.64
CA GLY A 89 -6.19 45.19 -4.71
C GLY A 89 -5.48 46.47 -5.18
N LYS A 90 -6.24 47.51 -5.51
CA LYS A 90 -5.76 48.83 -5.95
C LYS A 90 -5.94 49.84 -4.81
N ASN A 91 -4.87 50.54 -4.44
CA ASN A 91 -4.79 51.86 -3.77
C ASN A 91 -3.29 52.24 -3.81
N GLY A 92 -2.78 53.44 -4.07
CA GLY A 92 -3.29 54.80 -4.17
C GLY A 92 -2.07 55.71 -3.87
N SER A 93 -1.70 56.58 -4.82
CA SER A 93 -0.76 57.72 -4.82
C SER A 93 0.14 58.07 -3.61
N GLY A 94 1.43 58.37 -3.88
CA GLY A 94 2.28 59.21 -3.02
C GLY A 94 3.76 59.24 -3.46
N SER A 95 4.25 60.41 -3.86
CA SER A 95 5.64 60.71 -4.25
C SER A 95 6.58 60.81 -3.04
N GLY A 96 7.78 60.22 -3.10
CA GLY A 96 8.82 60.40 -2.09
C GLY A 96 10.05 59.51 -2.30
N SER A 97 11.23 60.06 -2.02
CA SER A 97 12.57 59.58 -2.39
C SER A 97 13.11 58.36 -1.64
N ALA A 98 13.99 57.62 -2.32
CA ALA A 98 15.14 56.85 -1.83
C ALA A 98 15.04 56.16 -0.44
N SER A 99 14.88 54.83 -0.44
CA SER A 99 15.68 53.86 0.35
C SER A 99 15.08 52.45 0.30
N SER A 100 15.96 51.45 0.38
CA SER A 100 15.68 50.01 0.54
C SER A 100 15.10 49.25 -0.67
N SER A 101 15.99 48.75 -1.53
CA SER A 101 15.70 47.60 -2.41
C SER A 101 15.71 46.31 -1.58
N SER A 102 14.71 46.13 -0.73
CA SER A 102 14.43 44.87 -0.05
C SER A 102 12.95 44.54 -0.17
N SER A 103 12.50 44.08 -1.34
CA SER A 103 11.19 43.45 -1.46
C SER A 103 11.02 42.77 -2.81
N SER A 104 11.09 41.43 -2.81
CA SER A 104 10.22 40.52 -3.58
C SER A 104 10.86 39.15 -3.86
N TRP A 105 11.41 38.49 -2.84
CA TRP A 105 11.85 37.09 -2.93
C TRP A 105 11.00 36.12 -2.09
N ILE A 106 9.92 36.60 -1.45
CA ILE A 106 9.18 35.80 -0.46
C ILE A 106 8.15 34.84 -1.10
N SER A 107 7.81 34.99 -2.39
CA SER A 107 6.83 34.10 -3.04
C SER A 107 7.33 32.67 -3.31
N GLY A 108 8.63 32.40 -3.20
CA GLY A 108 9.20 31.06 -3.44
C GLY A 108 9.26 30.14 -2.21
N ALA A 109 9.28 30.69 -1.00
CA ALA A 109 9.52 29.92 0.23
C ALA A 109 8.28 29.13 0.71
N LEU A 110 7.08 29.53 0.30
CA LEU A 110 5.81 28.85 0.64
C LEU A 110 5.33 27.88 -0.44
N ALA A 111 5.89 27.92 -1.66
CA ALA A 111 5.51 27.01 -2.75
C ALA A 111 6.07 25.58 -2.53
N LEU A 112 7.23 25.44 -1.90
CA LEU A 112 7.88 24.15 -1.64
C LEU A 112 7.15 23.29 -0.58
N PRO A 113 6.69 23.84 0.56
CA PRO A 113 5.89 23.08 1.53
C PRO A 113 4.55 22.60 0.96
N ALA A 114 3.87 23.44 0.17
CA ALA A 114 2.58 23.08 -0.43
C ALA A 114 2.72 21.94 -1.45
N ALA A 115 3.73 21.99 -2.33
CA ALA A 115 3.98 20.91 -3.28
C ALA A 115 4.34 19.59 -2.58
N ALA A 116 5.22 19.64 -1.56
CA ALA A 116 5.59 18.46 -0.79
C ALA A 116 4.37 17.84 -0.07
N TYR A 117 3.49 18.67 0.49
CA TYR A 117 2.26 18.23 1.13
C TYR A 117 1.30 17.57 0.13
N MET A 118 1.11 18.17 -1.06
CA MET A 118 0.25 17.60 -2.10
C MET A 118 0.76 16.25 -2.63
N PHE A 119 2.08 16.07 -2.77
CA PHE A 119 2.65 14.77 -3.16
C PHE A 119 2.41 13.71 -2.09
N GLN A 120 2.48 14.08 -0.82
CA GLN A 120 2.29 13.17 0.30
C GLN A 120 0.83 12.69 0.40
N ASP A 121 -0.13 13.59 0.22
CA ASP A 121 -1.56 13.24 0.16
C ASP A 121 -1.88 12.31 -1.01
N GLN A 122 -1.23 12.50 -2.16
CA GLN A 122 -1.44 11.67 -3.34
C GLN A 122 -0.88 10.26 -3.17
N GLU A 123 0.26 10.09 -2.49
CA GLU A 123 0.80 8.77 -2.14
C GLU A 123 -0.09 8.04 -1.12
N VAL A 124 -0.62 8.74 -0.12
CA VAL A 124 -1.53 8.15 0.87
C VAL A 124 -2.81 7.66 0.22
N ARG A 125 -3.44 8.50 -0.62
CA ARG A 125 -4.63 8.08 -1.38
C ARG A 125 -4.35 6.95 -2.35
N ALA A 126 -3.19 6.96 -3.02
CA ALA A 126 -2.80 5.84 -3.88
C ALA A 126 -2.62 4.54 -3.09
N ALA A 127 -2.11 4.63 -1.85
CA ALA A 127 -1.97 3.48 -0.98
C ALA A 127 -3.34 2.91 -0.54
N GLU A 128 -4.33 3.77 -0.24
CA GLU A 128 -5.70 3.37 0.11
C GLU A 128 -6.45 2.69 -1.05
N LEU A 129 -6.05 2.96 -2.29
CA LEU A 129 -6.64 2.38 -3.50
C LEU A 129 -5.94 1.09 -3.97
N GLU A 130 -5.02 0.52 -3.17
CA GLU A 130 -4.43 -0.79 -3.49
C GLU A 130 -5.53 -1.86 -3.60
N ARG A 131 -5.43 -2.73 -4.61
CA ARG A 131 -6.39 -3.82 -4.87
C ARG A 131 -5.69 -5.17 -4.89
N THR A 132 -6.38 -6.21 -4.42
CA THR A 132 -5.94 -7.61 -4.51
C THR A 132 -7.04 -8.49 -5.09
N PHE A 133 -6.64 -9.54 -5.80
CA PHE A 133 -7.55 -10.60 -6.24
C PHE A 133 -7.63 -11.69 -5.18
N ILE A 134 -8.85 -12.06 -4.79
CA ILE A 134 -9.15 -13.18 -3.88
C ILE A 134 -10.11 -14.12 -4.58
N ALA A 135 -9.85 -15.44 -4.52
CA ALA A 135 -10.77 -16.44 -5.04
C ALA A 135 -11.06 -17.54 -4.03
N ILE A 136 -12.34 -17.80 -3.78
CA ILE A 136 -12.79 -19.00 -3.04
C ILE A 136 -12.87 -20.15 -4.04
N LYS A 137 -12.01 -21.15 -3.83
CA LYS A 137 -11.87 -22.33 -4.70
C LYS A 137 -13.11 -23.25 -4.60
N PRO A 138 -13.26 -24.23 -5.51
CA PRO A 138 -14.44 -25.10 -5.51
C PRO A 138 -14.70 -25.81 -4.19
N ASP A 139 -13.66 -26.25 -3.49
CA ASP A 139 -13.77 -26.86 -2.16
C ASP A 139 -14.28 -25.88 -1.08
N GLY A 140 -13.92 -24.59 -1.16
CA GLY A 140 -14.44 -23.56 -0.26
C GLY A 140 -15.93 -23.28 -0.50
N VAL A 141 -16.33 -23.22 -1.77
CA VAL A 141 -17.74 -23.01 -2.16
C VAL A 141 -18.61 -24.19 -1.77
N GLN A 142 -18.18 -25.42 -2.10
CA GLN A 142 -18.93 -26.64 -1.80
C GLN A 142 -19.09 -26.91 -0.30
N ARG A 143 -18.25 -26.29 0.53
CA ARG A 143 -18.34 -26.36 2.00
C ARG A 143 -19.14 -25.21 2.62
N GLY A 144 -19.75 -24.34 1.80
CA GLY A 144 -20.58 -23.24 2.29
C GLY A 144 -19.79 -22.15 3.03
N LEU A 145 -18.51 -21.95 2.72
CA LEU A 145 -17.62 -21.02 3.44
C LEU A 145 -17.62 -19.58 2.89
N ILE A 146 -18.54 -19.26 1.97
CA ILE A 146 -18.55 -17.97 1.26
C ILE A 146 -18.73 -16.80 2.23
N SER A 147 -19.77 -16.84 3.07
CA SER A 147 -20.07 -15.77 4.02
C SER A 147 -18.95 -15.58 5.04
N GLU A 148 -18.43 -16.68 5.58
CA GLU A 148 -17.33 -16.66 6.55
C GLU A 148 -16.09 -15.98 5.97
N ILE A 149 -15.67 -16.35 4.76
CA ILE A 149 -14.51 -15.75 4.10
C ILE A 149 -14.75 -14.26 3.81
N ILE A 150 -15.89 -13.89 3.23
CA ILE A 150 -16.22 -12.49 2.91
C ILE A 150 -16.22 -11.64 4.18
N SER A 151 -16.83 -12.14 5.26
CA SER A 151 -16.93 -11.43 6.54
C SER A 151 -15.55 -11.07 7.10
N ARG A 152 -14.53 -11.90 6.87
CA ARG A 152 -13.17 -11.69 7.39
C ARG A 152 -12.49 -10.48 6.76
N PHE A 153 -12.73 -10.25 5.47
CA PHE A 153 -12.23 -9.08 4.74
C PHE A 153 -13.08 -7.84 5.03
N GLU A 154 -14.40 -7.98 5.05
CA GLU A 154 -15.33 -6.88 5.32
C GLU A 154 -15.14 -6.31 6.73
N ARG A 155 -15.16 -7.16 7.77
CA ARG A 155 -14.98 -6.74 9.16
C ARG A 155 -13.61 -6.12 9.44
N LYS A 156 -12.63 -6.36 8.56
CA LYS A 156 -11.31 -5.74 8.65
C LYS A 156 -11.32 -4.28 8.19
N GLY A 157 -12.32 -3.88 7.40
CA GLY A 157 -12.45 -2.54 6.82
C GLY A 157 -12.07 -2.43 5.35
N TYR A 158 -11.78 -3.57 4.68
CA TYR A 158 -11.57 -3.57 3.22
C TYR A 158 -12.90 -3.43 2.49
N LYS A 159 -12.87 -2.77 1.33
CA LYS A 159 -14.07 -2.60 0.49
C LYS A 159 -14.10 -3.64 -0.63
N LEU A 160 -15.26 -4.20 -0.90
CA LEU A 160 -15.49 -5.12 -2.02
C LEU A 160 -15.78 -4.31 -3.29
N VAL A 161 -14.91 -4.38 -4.29
CA VAL A 161 -15.03 -3.60 -5.55
C VAL A 161 -15.35 -4.45 -6.77
N GLY A 162 -15.42 -5.77 -6.61
CA GLY A 162 -15.86 -6.69 -7.65
C GLY A 162 -16.11 -8.07 -7.06
N ILE A 163 -17.17 -8.74 -7.50
CA ILE A 163 -17.50 -10.10 -7.10
C ILE A 163 -18.26 -10.80 -8.21
N LYS A 164 -17.95 -12.06 -8.48
CA LYS A 164 -18.75 -12.93 -9.34
C LYS A 164 -18.57 -14.40 -9.01
N VAL A 165 -19.59 -15.19 -9.35
CA VAL A 165 -19.52 -16.65 -9.38
C VAL A 165 -19.28 -17.11 -10.81
N VAL A 166 -18.30 -17.99 -10.99
CA VAL A 166 -17.96 -18.57 -12.30
C VAL A 166 -17.56 -20.03 -12.12
N ILE A 167 -17.77 -20.85 -13.15
CA ILE A 167 -17.11 -22.17 -13.26
C ILE A 167 -15.99 -21.96 -14.30
N PRO A 168 -14.70 -21.88 -13.87
CA PRO A 168 -13.60 -21.66 -14.80
C PRO A 168 -13.47 -22.81 -15.79
N SER A 169 -13.13 -22.53 -17.04
CA SER A 169 -12.70 -23.59 -17.97
C SER A 169 -11.29 -24.07 -17.61
N LYS A 170 -10.91 -25.27 -18.04
CA LYS A 170 -9.55 -25.79 -17.81
C LYS A 170 -8.50 -24.88 -18.48
N GLU A 171 -8.77 -24.37 -19.68
CA GLU A 171 -7.88 -23.44 -20.39
C GLU A 171 -7.73 -22.12 -19.63
N PHE A 172 -8.80 -21.63 -18.99
CA PHE A 172 -8.73 -20.45 -18.15
C PHE A 172 -7.90 -20.71 -16.88
N ALA A 173 -8.08 -21.86 -16.24
CA ALA A 173 -7.27 -22.25 -15.08
C ALA A 173 -5.77 -22.35 -15.41
N GLN A 174 -5.42 -22.85 -16.60
CA GLN A 174 -4.05 -22.89 -17.09
C GLN A 174 -3.44 -21.49 -17.27
N LYS A 175 -4.22 -20.52 -17.76
CA LYS A 175 -3.78 -19.11 -17.86
C LYS A 175 -3.55 -18.51 -16.47
N HIS A 176 -4.41 -18.81 -15.51
CA HIS A 176 -4.24 -18.33 -14.13
C HIS A 176 -2.97 -18.90 -13.49
N TYR A 177 -2.72 -20.21 -13.63
CA TYR A 177 -1.54 -20.88 -13.06
C TYR A 177 -0.33 -20.93 -14.00
N HIS A 178 -0.22 -20.02 -14.97
CA HIS A 178 0.80 -20.08 -16.02
C HIS A 178 2.25 -20.17 -15.49
N ASP A 179 2.55 -19.52 -14.37
CA ASP A 179 3.86 -19.57 -13.70
C ASP A 179 4.21 -20.96 -13.16
N LEU A 180 3.21 -21.82 -12.97
CA LEU A 180 3.34 -23.17 -12.43
C LEU A 180 3.32 -24.25 -13.50
N LYS A 181 3.31 -23.90 -14.81
CA LYS A 181 3.17 -24.85 -15.93
C LYS A 181 4.18 -26.01 -15.93
N GLU A 182 5.40 -25.77 -15.44
CA GLU A 182 6.48 -26.77 -15.38
C GLU A 182 6.41 -27.65 -14.10
N ARG A 183 5.44 -27.40 -13.21
CA ARG A 183 5.32 -28.14 -11.94
C ARG A 183 4.52 -29.42 -12.16
N PRO A 184 4.90 -30.54 -11.51
CA PRO A 184 4.26 -31.84 -11.74
C PRO A 184 2.78 -31.89 -11.33
N PHE A 185 2.32 -30.93 -10.52
CA PHE A 185 0.94 -30.83 -10.05
C PHE A 185 0.09 -29.82 -10.85
N PHE A 186 0.64 -29.21 -11.92
CA PHE A 186 -0.05 -28.17 -12.69
C PHE A 186 -1.38 -28.63 -13.28
N ASP A 187 -1.40 -29.79 -13.93
CA ASP A 187 -2.61 -30.29 -14.59
C ASP A 187 -3.72 -30.58 -13.59
N GLY A 188 -3.38 -31.28 -12.49
CA GLY A 188 -4.32 -31.55 -11.40
C GLY A 188 -4.82 -30.29 -10.69
N LEU A 189 -4.00 -29.23 -10.64
CA LEU A 189 -4.41 -27.93 -10.10
C LEU A 189 -5.40 -27.22 -11.03
N CYS A 190 -5.19 -27.31 -12.35
CA CYS A 190 -6.10 -26.76 -13.35
C CYS A 190 -7.43 -27.50 -13.36
N ASP A 191 -7.40 -28.84 -13.36
CA ASP A 191 -8.59 -29.69 -13.26
C ASP A 191 -9.38 -29.43 -11.99
N PHE A 192 -8.67 -29.25 -10.87
CA PHE A 192 -9.31 -28.94 -9.61
C PHE A 192 -10.02 -27.58 -9.65
N LEU A 193 -9.37 -26.53 -10.17
CA LEU A 193 -9.96 -25.19 -10.23
C LEU A 193 -11.17 -25.12 -11.17
N SER A 194 -11.18 -25.93 -12.24
CA SER A 194 -12.29 -26.01 -13.19
C SER A 194 -13.38 -27.03 -12.81
N SER A 195 -13.19 -27.80 -11.73
CA SER A 195 -14.13 -28.86 -11.31
C SER A 195 -15.45 -28.35 -10.73
N GLY A 196 -15.58 -27.05 -10.45
CA GLY A 196 -16.78 -26.50 -9.81
C GLY A 196 -16.80 -24.98 -9.72
N PRO A 197 -17.81 -24.42 -9.04
CA PRO A 197 -17.98 -22.98 -8.91
C PRO A 197 -16.87 -22.35 -8.05
N VAL A 198 -16.41 -21.18 -8.48
CA VAL A 198 -15.43 -20.32 -7.81
C VAL A 198 -16.07 -18.96 -7.56
N ILE A 199 -15.82 -18.40 -6.39
CA ILE A 199 -16.18 -17.00 -6.09
C ILE A 199 -14.93 -16.16 -6.30
N ALA A 200 -14.88 -15.42 -7.40
CA ALA A 200 -13.84 -14.46 -7.70
C ALA A 200 -14.21 -13.10 -7.09
N MET A 201 -13.24 -12.44 -6.43
CA MET A 201 -13.44 -11.17 -5.76
C MET A 201 -12.25 -10.24 -5.96
N VAL A 202 -12.52 -8.93 -5.91
CA VAL A 202 -11.52 -7.88 -5.83
C VAL A 202 -11.78 -7.06 -4.58
N TRP A 203 -10.78 -7.00 -3.70
CA TRP A 203 -10.83 -6.22 -2.47
C TRP A 203 -9.88 -5.03 -2.58
N GLU A 204 -10.32 -3.87 -2.09
CA GLU A 204 -9.56 -2.62 -2.11
C GLU A 204 -9.33 -2.10 -0.68
N GLY A 205 -8.14 -1.54 -0.47
CA GLY A 205 -7.75 -0.84 0.76
C GLY A 205 -6.25 -0.86 0.99
N GLN A 206 -5.79 -0.02 1.91
CA GLN A 206 -4.36 0.11 2.20
C GLN A 206 -3.73 -1.21 2.68
N GLY A 207 -2.70 -1.67 1.95
CA GLY A 207 -1.95 -2.89 2.26
C GLY A 207 -2.76 -4.17 2.12
N VAL A 208 -3.87 -4.15 1.37
CA VAL A 208 -4.80 -5.28 1.22
C VAL A 208 -4.15 -6.52 0.63
N ILE A 209 -3.13 -6.38 -0.23
CA ILE A 209 -2.42 -7.54 -0.79
C ILE A 209 -1.66 -8.27 0.32
N SER A 210 -0.83 -7.54 1.06
CA SER A 210 -0.01 -8.10 2.14
C SER A 210 -0.88 -8.63 3.28
N TYR A 211 -1.89 -7.87 3.70
CA TYR A 211 -2.76 -8.28 4.79
C TYR A 211 -3.71 -9.41 4.38
N GLY A 212 -4.20 -9.42 3.14
CA GLY A 212 -5.00 -10.52 2.58
C GLY A 212 -4.24 -11.85 2.69
N ARG A 213 -2.94 -11.86 2.35
CA ARG A 213 -2.08 -13.03 2.55
C ARG A 213 -1.92 -13.44 4.02
N LYS A 214 -1.79 -12.48 4.94
CA LYS A 214 -1.75 -12.76 6.39
C LYS A 214 -3.07 -13.35 6.89
N LEU A 215 -4.20 -12.81 6.43
CA LEU A 215 -5.53 -13.27 6.79
C LEU A 215 -5.81 -14.68 6.24
N ILE A 216 -5.33 -14.98 5.03
CA ILE A 216 -5.44 -16.31 4.41
C ILE A 216 -4.65 -17.36 5.19
N GLY A 217 -3.41 -17.04 5.59
CA GLY A 217 -2.49 -17.99 6.22
C GLY A 217 -1.53 -18.67 5.23
N ALA A 218 -0.73 -19.61 5.74
CA ALA A 218 0.27 -20.32 4.96
C ALA A 218 -0.37 -21.16 3.83
N THR A 219 0.41 -21.53 2.80
CA THR A 219 -0.07 -22.41 1.71
C THR A 219 -0.54 -23.76 2.22
N ASP A 220 0.16 -24.27 3.23
CA ASP A 220 -0.18 -25.48 3.96
C ASP A 220 -1.06 -25.13 5.18
N PRO A 221 -2.32 -25.59 5.23
CA PRO A 221 -3.20 -25.34 6.37
C PRO A 221 -2.62 -25.81 7.70
N GLN A 222 -1.84 -26.90 7.72
CA GLN A 222 -1.22 -27.40 8.96
C GLN A 222 -0.11 -26.49 9.50
N LYS A 223 0.38 -25.56 8.67
CA LYS A 223 1.36 -24.53 9.04
C LYS A 223 0.71 -23.15 9.16
N SER A 224 -0.61 -23.09 9.10
CA SER A 224 -1.36 -21.84 9.25
C SER A 224 -1.77 -21.68 10.70
N GLU A 225 -1.55 -20.49 11.25
CA GLU A 225 -1.91 -20.19 12.64
C GLU A 225 -3.44 -20.16 12.82
N PRO A 226 -3.96 -20.60 13.98
CA PRO A 226 -5.35 -20.38 14.35
C PRO A 226 -5.75 -18.90 14.23
N GLY A 227 -6.96 -18.65 13.72
CA GLY A 227 -7.47 -17.32 13.37
C GLY A 227 -7.24 -16.91 11.91
N THR A 228 -6.36 -17.61 11.18
CA THR A 228 -6.26 -17.46 9.71
C THR A 228 -7.32 -18.30 9.01
N ILE A 229 -7.71 -17.91 7.80
CA ILE A 229 -8.76 -18.61 7.03
C ILE A 229 -8.39 -20.09 6.83
N ARG A 230 -7.14 -20.40 6.45
CA ARG A 230 -6.72 -21.78 6.25
C ARG A 230 -6.50 -22.53 7.55
N GLY A 231 -6.00 -21.87 8.60
CA GLY A 231 -5.83 -22.50 9.92
C GLY A 231 -7.16 -22.91 10.53
N ASP A 232 -8.19 -22.09 10.37
CA ASP A 232 -9.52 -22.36 10.93
C ASP A 232 -10.34 -23.32 10.06
N LEU A 233 -10.21 -23.21 8.74
CA LEU A 233 -11.19 -23.79 7.81
C LEU A 233 -10.60 -24.83 6.85
N ALA A 234 -9.32 -25.15 6.87
CA ALA A 234 -8.73 -26.16 5.97
C ALA A 234 -7.79 -27.12 6.71
N VAL A 235 -7.54 -28.30 6.11
CA VAL A 235 -6.75 -29.37 6.76
C VAL A 235 -5.50 -29.77 5.97
N VAL A 236 -5.57 -29.75 4.63
CA VAL A 236 -4.48 -30.25 3.76
C VAL A 236 -4.22 -29.31 2.58
N VAL A 237 -2.99 -29.29 2.07
CA VAL A 237 -2.51 -28.38 1.01
C VAL A 237 -3.39 -28.44 -0.25
N GLY A 238 -3.79 -29.65 -0.69
CA GLY A 238 -4.59 -29.84 -1.90
C GLY A 238 -6.04 -29.35 -1.80
N ARG A 239 -6.51 -28.99 -0.60
CA ARG A 239 -7.86 -28.48 -0.30
C ARG A 239 -7.77 -27.29 0.66
N ASN A 240 -7.00 -26.28 0.23
CA ASN A 240 -6.73 -25.07 1.00
C ASN A 240 -7.68 -23.90 0.70
N ILE A 241 -8.87 -24.19 0.12
CA ILE A 241 -10.10 -23.40 0.00
C ILE A 241 -10.07 -22.01 -0.64
N ILE A 242 -8.94 -21.32 -0.66
CA ILE A 242 -8.85 -19.91 -1.04
C ILE A 242 -7.52 -19.61 -1.73
N HIS A 243 -7.53 -18.66 -2.65
CA HIS A 243 -6.38 -18.04 -3.30
C HIS A 243 -6.38 -16.53 -3.03
N GLY A 244 -5.20 -15.94 -2.99
CA GLY A 244 -5.03 -14.48 -2.94
C GLY A 244 -3.70 -14.08 -3.55
N SER A 245 -3.67 -12.97 -4.29
CA SER A 245 -2.47 -12.46 -4.96
C SER A 245 -1.30 -12.32 -3.98
N ASP A 246 -0.09 -12.60 -4.45
CA ASP A 246 1.12 -12.62 -3.62
C ASP A 246 1.98 -11.37 -3.73
N GLY A 247 1.67 -10.47 -4.67
CA GLY A 247 2.34 -9.19 -4.83
C GLY A 247 1.56 -8.20 -5.70
N PRO A 248 2.07 -6.95 -5.83
CA PRO A 248 1.39 -5.89 -6.59
C PRO A 248 1.21 -6.20 -8.07
N GLU A 249 2.20 -6.81 -8.72
CA GLU A 249 2.13 -7.10 -10.15
C GLU A 249 1.21 -8.30 -10.43
N THR A 250 1.34 -9.38 -9.66
CA THR A 250 0.43 -10.54 -9.77
C THR A 250 -1.01 -10.14 -9.46
N ALA A 251 -1.26 -9.23 -8.51
CA ALA A 251 -2.58 -8.70 -8.27
C ALA A 251 -3.18 -7.98 -9.50
N LYS A 252 -2.41 -7.12 -10.18
CA LYS A 252 -2.88 -6.44 -11.40
C LYS A 252 -3.20 -7.44 -12.51
N ASP A 253 -2.31 -8.40 -12.73
CA ASP A 253 -2.46 -9.41 -13.79
C ASP A 253 -3.65 -10.33 -13.52
N GLU A 254 -3.82 -10.79 -12.28
CA GLU A 254 -4.95 -11.61 -11.86
C GLU A 254 -6.28 -10.83 -11.96
N ILE A 255 -6.35 -9.60 -11.46
CA ILE A 255 -7.57 -8.78 -11.57
C ILE A 255 -7.95 -8.62 -13.04
N LYS A 256 -6.99 -8.30 -13.92
CA LYS A 256 -7.22 -8.13 -15.36
C LYS A 256 -7.63 -9.43 -16.06
N LEU A 257 -7.08 -10.57 -15.62
CA LEU A 257 -7.44 -11.88 -16.17
C LEU A 257 -8.87 -12.27 -15.79
N TRP A 258 -9.27 -12.01 -14.53
CA TRP A 258 -10.54 -12.48 -14.00
C TRP A 258 -11.69 -11.49 -14.24
N PHE A 259 -11.44 -10.18 -14.29
CA PHE A 259 -12.47 -9.15 -14.37
C PHE A 259 -12.31 -8.23 -15.57
N LYS A 260 -13.43 -7.93 -16.20
CA LYS A 260 -13.52 -6.80 -17.13
C LYS A 260 -13.60 -5.49 -16.33
N PRO A 261 -13.15 -4.35 -16.88
CA PRO A 261 -13.21 -3.07 -16.19
C PRO A 261 -14.63 -2.68 -15.74
N GLU A 262 -15.66 -3.07 -16.51
CA GLU A 262 -17.06 -2.75 -16.22
C GLU A 262 -17.64 -3.57 -15.06
N GLU A 263 -17.00 -4.69 -14.71
CA GLU A 263 -17.39 -5.52 -13.55
C GLU A 263 -16.85 -4.95 -12.23
N LEU A 264 -15.98 -3.93 -12.29
CA LEU A 264 -15.39 -3.29 -11.12
C LEU A 264 -16.12 -1.98 -10.81
N VAL A 265 -16.43 -1.78 -9.53
CA VAL A 265 -17.10 -0.56 -9.05
C VAL A 265 -16.12 0.37 -8.34
N SER A 266 -16.43 1.66 -8.41
CA SER A 266 -15.71 2.71 -7.69
C SER A 266 -16.71 3.48 -6.83
N PHE A 267 -16.54 3.43 -5.52
CA PHE A 267 -17.35 4.15 -4.55
C PHE A 267 -16.55 4.45 -3.28
N THR A 268 -16.99 5.46 -2.55
CA THR A 268 -16.45 5.81 -1.22
C THR A 268 -17.33 5.19 -0.15
N SER A 269 -16.74 4.35 0.71
CA SER A 269 -17.49 3.75 1.81
C SER A 269 -17.78 4.81 2.88
N ASN A 270 -18.97 4.80 3.48
CA ASN A 270 -19.26 5.67 4.62
C ASN A 270 -18.33 5.40 5.82
N ALA A 271 -17.81 4.18 5.95
CA ALA A 271 -16.86 3.81 7.00
C ALA A 271 -15.43 4.33 6.73
N GLU A 272 -15.12 4.74 5.50
CA GLU A 272 -13.76 5.13 5.08
C GLU A 272 -13.18 6.24 5.96
N LYS A 273 -14.02 7.22 6.34
CA LYS A 273 -13.66 8.32 7.26
C LYS A 273 -13.22 7.86 8.66
N TRP A 274 -13.65 6.69 9.11
CA TRP A 274 -13.29 6.13 10.41
C TRP A 274 -12.16 5.10 10.31
N VAL A 275 -11.96 4.51 9.13
CA VAL A 275 -10.90 3.52 8.88
C VAL A 275 -9.56 4.20 8.57
N TYR A 276 -9.58 5.28 7.77
CA TYR A 276 -8.37 5.98 7.31
C TYR A 276 -8.30 7.46 7.71
N GLY A 277 -9.40 8.03 8.22
CA GLY A 277 -9.43 9.44 8.59
C GLY A 277 -8.40 9.84 9.63
N VAL A 278 -7.94 11.09 9.55
CA VAL A 278 -7.08 11.71 10.56
C VAL A 278 -7.97 12.27 11.67
N ASN A 279 -7.68 11.91 12.92
CA ASN A 279 -8.38 12.42 14.11
C ASN A 279 -8.08 13.90 14.37
#